data_AF-A0A5N6T404-F1
#
_entry.id   AF-A0A5N6T404-F1
#
_cell.length_a   1.000
_cell.length_b   1.000
_cell.length_c   1.000
_cell.angle_alpha   90.00
_cell.angle_beta   90.00
_cell.angle_gamma   90.00
#
_symmetry.space_group_name_H-M   'P 1'
#
loop_
_entity.id
_entity.type
_entity.pdbx_description
1 polymer ?
#
loop_
_entity_poly.entity_id
_entity_poly.type
_entity_poly.pdbx_seq_one_letter_code
_entity_poly.pdbx_strand_id
1 'polypeptide(L)'
;MPAHIPSGTFQQHTINDVLLILNASDETYSINEKFGFSTSVGLVYVEKLKLEGSITLRGKKLGIFCTEVDIAPDTTIDVSGTQGEPGLGEGTDGGDGGNAGELWMFVQRATASSLESLHIRAYGGDGGRGGDATASSGTGGKGGNGGNGGIK
;
A
#
# COMPACT_ATOMS: atom_id res chain seq x y z
N MET A 1 -1.10 -32.22 0.94
CA MET A 1 0.22 -32.48 0.31
C MET A 1 1.25 -31.64 1.06
N PRO A 2 2.38 -32.19 1.50
CA PRO A 2 3.41 -31.36 2.12
C PRO A 2 4.06 -30.49 1.04
N ALA A 3 4.08 -29.17 1.27
CA ALA A 3 4.76 -28.24 0.40
C ALA A 3 6.26 -28.56 0.45
N HIS A 4 6.83 -28.94 -0.68
CA HIS A 4 8.28 -28.98 -0.88
C HIS A 4 8.80 -27.58 -0.56
N ILE A 5 9.65 -27.43 0.46
CA ILE A 5 10.38 -26.19 0.74
C ILE A 5 11.59 -26.20 -0.21
N PRO A 6 11.60 -25.38 -1.28
CA PRO A 6 12.66 -25.45 -2.27
C PRO A 6 13.99 -24.97 -1.68
N SER A 7 15.10 -25.50 -2.19
CA SER A 7 16.49 -25.29 -1.72
C SER A 7 17.07 -23.91 -2.07
N GLY A 8 16.24 -22.90 -2.31
CA GLY A 8 16.64 -21.52 -2.54
C GLY A 8 16.32 -20.66 -1.33
N THR A 9 17.27 -19.84 -0.88
CA THR A 9 17.06 -18.92 0.24
C THR A 9 16.07 -17.82 -0.11
N PHE A 10 15.94 -17.44 -1.38
CA PHE A 10 14.94 -16.48 -1.88
C PHE A 10 13.96 -17.12 -2.86
N GLN A 11 12.67 -16.83 -2.71
CA GLN A 11 11.61 -17.22 -3.63
C GLN A 11 10.55 -16.14 -3.75
N GLN A 12 9.97 -16.06 -4.94
CA GLN A 12 8.84 -15.19 -5.24
C GLN A 12 7.81 -15.97 -6.02
N HIS A 13 6.57 -15.98 -5.53
CA HIS A 13 5.45 -16.67 -6.16
C HIS A 13 4.26 -15.73 -6.26
N THR A 14 3.55 -15.77 -7.38
CA THR A 14 2.23 -15.16 -7.49
C THR A 14 1.20 -16.28 -7.51
N ILE A 15 0.30 -16.29 -6.53
CA ILE A 15 -0.77 -17.27 -6.41
C ILE A 15 -2.09 -16.50 -6.33
N ASN A 16 -2.93 -16.66 -7.36
CA ASN A 16 -4.12 -15.86 -7.55
C ASN A 16 -3.76 -14.36 -7.53
N ASP A 17 -4.38 -13.59 -6.63
CA ASP A 17 -4.18 -12.15 -6.46
C ASP A 17 -3.29 -11.84 -5.23
N VAL A 18 -2.33 -12.72 -4.97
CA VAL A 18 -1.36 -12.60 -3.87
C VAL A 18 0.06 -12.78 -4.40
N LEU A 19 0.92 -11.80 -4.13
CA LEU A 19 2.36 -11.93 -4.24
C LEU A 19 2.91 -12.47 -2.91
N LEU A 20 3.66 -13.55 -2.96
CA LEU A 20 4.36 -14.14 -1.83
C LEU A 20 5.87 -14.03 -2.06
N ILE A 21 6.57 -13.37 -1.14
CA ILE A 21 8.04 -13.27 -1.10
C ILE A 21 8.53 -14.01 0.13
N LEU A 22 9.41 -14.98 -0.07
CA LEU A 22 10.06 -15.75 0.99
C LEU A 22 11.57 -15.53 0.88
N ASN A 23 12.21 -15.04 1.94
CA ASN A 23 13.66 -14.95 2.02
C ASN A 23 14.19 -15.49 3.36
N ALA A 24 14.66 -16.72 3.35
CA ALA A 24 15.29 -17.37 4.51
C ALA A 24 16.81 -17.15 4.56
N SER A 25 17.39 -16.24 3.76
CA SER A 25 18.81 -15.90 3.88
C SER A 25 19.08 -14.99 5.08
N ASP A 26 20.31 -15.01 5.58
CA ASP A 26 20.81 -14.03 6.56
C ASP A 26 21.10 -12.66 5.95
N GLU A 27 20.89 -12.50 4.64
CA GLU A 27 21.08 -11.24 3.92
C GLU A 27 19.87 -10.32 4.13
N THR A 28 20.13 -9.02 4.16
CA THR A 28 19.08 -8.02 4.34
C THR A 28 18.26 -7.87 3.07
N TYR A 29 16.97 -8.16 3.14
CA TYR A 29 16.02 -7.82 2.09
C TYR A 29 15.62 -6.36 2.21
N SER A 30 15.65 -5.59 1.12
CA SER A 30 15.33 -4.16 1.14
C SER A 30 14.00 -3.88 0.45
N ILE A 31 13.13 -3.14 1.12
CA ILE A 31 11.90 -2.56 0.56
C ILE A 31 12.07 -1.04 0.56
N ASN A 32 11.94 -0.44 -0.62
CA ASN A 32 12.10 1.00 -0.83
C ASN A 32 11.10 1.55 -1.85
N GLU A 33 11.29 2.77 -2.34
CA GLU A 33 10.39 3.44 -3.28
C GLU A 33 10.17 2.67 -4.60
N LYS A 34 11.04 1.70 -4.94
CA LYS A 34 10.91 0.85 -6.12
C LYS A 34 10.10 -0.41 -5.87
N PHE A 35 9.79 -0.71 -4.60
CA PHE A 35 8.99 -1.86 -4.26
C PHE A 35 7.53 -1.65 -4.68
N GLY A 36 7.01 -2.58 -5.47
CA GLY A 36 5.65 -2.58 -5.94
C GLY A 36 5.25 -3.95 -6.45
N PHE A 37 3.95 -4.20 -6.49
CA PHE A 37 3.38 -5.45 -6.98
C PHE A 37 2.03 -5.22 -7.66
N SER A 38 1.74 -6.03 -8.67
CA SER A 38 0.51 -5.91 -9.46
C SER A 38 -0.72 -6.47 -8.75
N THR A 39 -0.54 -7.45 -7.88
CA THR A 39 -1.61 -8.09 -7.09
C THR A 39 -2.25 -7.16 -6.06
N SER A 40 -3.41 -7.51 -5.53
CA SER A 40 -4.06 -6.76 -4.44
C SER A 40 -3.36 -6.96 -3.10
N VAL A 41 -2.72 -8.12 -2.90
CA VAL A 41 -2.01 -8.47 -1.65
C VAL A 41 -0.54 -8.79 -1.95
N GLY A 42 0.37 -8.29 -1.11
CA GLY A 42 1.76 -8.69 -1.04
C GLY A 42 2.10 -9.18 0.36
N LEU A 43 2.70 -10.36 0.47
CA LEU A 43 3.15 -10.95 1.73
C LEU A 43 4.66 -11.18 1.65
N VAL A 44 5.39 -10.60 2.59
CA VAL A 44 6.84 -10.62 2.67
C VAL A 44 7.25 -11.33 3.95
N TYR A 45 7.87 -12.51 3.81
CA TYR A 45 8.43 -13.29 4.92
C TYR A 45 9.94 -13.35 4.76
N VAL A 46 10.68 -12.66 5.62
CA VAL A 46 12.15 -12.56 5.51
C VAL A 46 12.83 -12.61 6.87
N GLU A 47 14.07 -13.09 6.97
CA GLU A 47 14.79 -13.03 8.25
C GLU A 47 15.17 -11.60 8.63
N LYS A 48 15.84 -10.86 7.73
CA LYS A 48 16.26 -9.48 7.95
C LYS A 48 15.67 -8.55 6.91
N LEU A 49 15.04 -7.47 7.36
CA LEU A 49 14.40 -6.47 6.52
C LEU A 49 15.02 -5.10 6.73
N LYS A 50 15.25 -4.36 5.64
CA LYS A 50 15.48 -2.92 5.65
C LYS A 50 14.32 -2.21 4.97
N LEU A 51 13.73 -1.25 5.67
CA LEU A 51 12.73 -0.33 5.13
C LEU A 51 13.37 1.05 4.96
N GLU A 52 13.23 1.64 3.77
CA GLU A 52 13.75 2.99 3.49
C GLU A 52 12.89 3.76 2.50
N GLY A 53 12.84 5.08 2.65
CA GLY A 53 12.17 5.97 1.70
C GLY A 53 10.65 5.94 1.77
N SER A 54 9.99 6.28 0.65
CA SER A 54 8.54 6.42 0.54
C SER A 54 7.96 5.32 -0.34
N ILE A 55 7.42 4.28 0.31
CA ILE A 55 6.84 3.09 -0.33
C ILE A 55 5.36 3.36 -0.57
N THR A 56 4.94 3.49 -1.83
CA THR A 56 3.55 3.80 -2.19
C THR A 56 2.83 2.60 -2.79
N LEU A 57 1.79 2.14 -2.10
CA LEU A 57 1.01 0.94 -2.42
C LEU A 57 -0.49 1.23 -2.29
N ARG A 58 -0.97 2.23 -3.02
CA ARG A 58 -2.34 2.78 -2.89
C ARG A 58 -3.41 1.68 -2.94
N GLY A 59 -4.24 1.61 -1.90
CA GLY A 59 -5.34 0.64 -1.80
C GLY A 59 -4.92 -0.84 -1.67
N LYS A 60 -3.62 -1.15 -1.62
CA LYS A 60 -3.10 -2.53 -1.57
C LYS A 60 -2.87 -3.00 -0.14
N LYS A 61 -2.88 -4.32 0.05
CA LYS A 61 -2.58 -4.94 1.34
C LYS A 61 -1.14 -5.44 1.37
N LEU A 62 -0.39 -5.06 2.40
CA LEU A 62 0.98 -5.50 2.60
C LEU A 62 1.10 -6.21 3.95
N GLY A 63 1.58 -7.45 3.92
CA GLY A 63 2.02 -8.19 5.09
C GLY A 63 3.55 -8.24 5.15
N ILE A 64 4.14 -7.85 6.27
CA ILE A 64 5.57 -7.92 6.54
C ILE A 64 5.79 -8.79 7.78
N PHE A 65 6.56 -9.85 7.63
CA PHE A 65 6.87 -10.80 8.69
C PHE A 65 8.38 -11.02 8.70
N CYS A 66 9.05 -10.54 9.75
CA CYS A 66 10.50 -10.70 9.84
C CYS A 66 11.04 -10.94 11.24
N THR A 67 12.27 -11.44 11.29
CA THR A 67 13.00 -11.62 12.54
C THR A 67 13.59 -10.28 13.00
N GLU A 68 14.28 -9.56 12.11
CA GLU A 68 14.88 -8.24 12.39
C GLU A 68 14.45 -7.19 11.37
N VAL A 69 14.15 -5.98 11.84
CA VAL A 69 13.90 -4.84 10.97
C VAL A 69 14.86 -3.68 11.29
N ASP A 70 15.47 -3.14 10.24
CA ASP A 70 16.11 -1.83 10.24
C ASP A 70 15.23 -0.86 9.45
N ILE A 71 14.93 0.30 10.03
CA ILE A 71 14.04 1.30 9.43
C ILE A 71 14.83 2.59 9.34
N ALA A 72 15.07 3.05 8.12
CA ALA A 72 15.73 4.32 7.89
C ALA A 72 14.87 5.49 8.39
N PRO A 73 15.47 6.62 8.78
CA PRO A 73 14.73 7.82 9.16
C PRO A 73 13.72 8.25 8.09
N ASP A 74 12.59 8.81 8.52
CA ASP A 74 11.51 9.35 7.68
C ASP A 74 10.89 8.32 6.70
N THR A 75 10.97 7.03 7.01
CA THR A 75 10.41 5.97 6.17
C THR A 75 8.90 6.00 6.21
N THR A 76 8.25 6.03 5.04
CA THR A 76 6.79 6.03 4.91
C THR A 76 6.31 4.81 4.14
N ILE A 77 5.31 4.11 4.69
CA ILE A 77 4.49 3.14 3.95
C ILE A 77 3.11 3.77 3.73
N ASP A 78 2.77 4.07 2.49
CA ASP A 78 1.51 4.69 2.09
C ASP A 78 0.62 3.68 1.35
N VAL A 79 -0.34 3.13 2.08
CA VAL A 79 -1.40 2.26 1.55
C VAL A 79 -2.72 3.02 1.36
N SER A 80 -2.73 4.35 1.42
CA SER A 80 -3.95 5.14 1.34
C SER A 80 -4.69 4.93 0.01
N GLY A 81 -5.97 5.26 -0.02
CA GLY A 81 -6.80 5.18 -1.22
C GLY A 81 -6.33 6.12 -2.35
N THR A 82 -6.75 5.80 -3.56
CA THR A 82 -6.58 6.67 -4.73
C THR A 82 -7.53 7.85 -4.65
N GLN A 83 -7.12 9.02 -5.13
CA GLN A 83 -8.03 10.16 -5.24
C GLN A 83 -9.03 9.93 -6.37
N GLY A 84 -10.27 10.38 -6.15
CA GLY A 84 -11.29 10.38 -7.18
C GLY A 84 -11.00 11.42 -8.25
N GLU A 85 -11.15 11.04 -9.51
CA GLU A 85 -10.91 11.94 -10.64
C GLU A 85 -11.94 13.09 -10.67
N PRO A 86 -11.54 14.30 -11.06
CA PRO A 86 -12.49 15.39 -11.25
C PRO A 86 -13.40 15.12 -12.46
N GLY A 87 -14.65 15.61 -12.40
CA GLY A 87 -15.52 15.67 -13.56
C GLY A 87 -14.93 16.61 -14.63
N LEU A 88 -14.59 16.05 -15.80
CA LEU A 88 -14.01 16.80 -16.91
C LEU A 88 -15.10 17.21 -17.92
N GLY A 89 -15.84 18.27 -17.62
CA GLY A 89 -16.81 18.87 -18.54
C GLY A 89 -18.15 19.21 -17.89
N GLU A 90 -19.03 19.82 -18.67
CA GLU A 90 -20.29 20.33 -18.15
C GLU A 90 -21.19 19.25 -17.58
N GLY A 91 -21.53 19.39 -16.29
CA GLY A 91 -22.42 18.46 -15.59
C GLY A 91 -21.84 17.07 -15.37
N THR A 92 -20.53 16.88 -15.54
CA THR A 92 -19.88 15.58 -15.32
C THR A 92 -19.65 15.34 -13.83
N ASP A 93 -20.02 14.17 -13.33
CA ASP A 93 -19.80 13.79 -11.94
C ASP A 93 -18.31 13.52 -11.66
N GLY A 94 -17.86 13.87 -10.46
CA GLY A 94 -16.55 13.47 -9.95
C GLY A 94 -16.52 11.98 -9.60
N GLY A 95 -15.37 11.35 -9.78
CA GLY A 95 -15.15 9.96 -9.39
C GLY A 95 -15.05 9.78 -7.87
N ASP A 96 -15.43 8.61 -7.38
CA ASP A 96 -15.25 8.26 -5.96
C ASP A 96 -13.76 8.07 -5.62
N GLY A 97 -13.39 8.42 -4.39
CA GLY A 97 -12.10 8.09 -3.81
C GLY A 97 -11.99 6.60 -3.47
N GLY A 98 -10.81 6.04 -3.65
CA GLY A 98 -10.53 4.63 -3.33
C GLY A 98 -10.47 4.39 -1.82
N ASN A 99 -10.81 3.18 -1.39
CA ASN A 99 -10.54 2.76 -0.02
C ASN A 99 -9.03 2.64 0.22
N ALA A 100 -8.59 2.88 1.46
CA ALA A 100 -7.25 2.54 1.86
C ALA A 100 -7.04 1.01 1.85
N GLY A 101 -5.77 0.64 1.70
CA GLY A 101 -5.28 -0.71 1.93
C GLY A 101 -4.99 -0.97 3.41
N GLU A 102 -4.21 -2.03 3.64
CA GLU A 102 -3.93 -2.54 4.98
C GLU A 102 -2.44 -2.87 5.11
N LEU A 103 -1.88 -2.67 6.31
CA LEU A 103 -0.52 -3.08 6.64
C LEU A 103 -0.57 -4.02 7.85
N TRP A 104 -0.12 -5.25 7.67
CA TRP A 104 0.14 -6.18 8.76
C TRP A 104 1.65 -6.29 8.95
N MET A 105 2.12 -6.07 10.17
CA MET A 105 3.55 -6.16 10.46
C MET A 105 3.79 -6.96 11.73
N PHE A 106 4.62 -8.00 11.62
CA PHE A 106 5.14 -8.76 12.75
C PHE A 106 6.66 -8.76 12.67
N VAL A 107 7.31 -8.27 13.72
CA VAL A 107 8.77 -8.22 13.83
C VAL A 107 9.19 -8.79 15.18
N GLN A 108 10.11 -9.74 15.20
CA GLN A 108 10.59 -10.32 16.46
C GLN A 108 11.56 -9.39 17.20
N ARG A 109 12.43 -8.69 16.46
CA ARG A 109 13.45 -7.78 16.99
C ARG A 109 13.39 -6.44 16.25
N ALA A 110 12.98 -5.41 16.96
CA ALA A 110 12.99 -4.02 16.51
C ALA A 110 13.50 -3.12 17.64
N THR A 111 14.14 -2.00 17.29
CA THR A 111 14.48 -0.97 18.28
C THR A 111 13.38 0.07 18.37
N ALA A 112 13.22 0.73 19.52
CA ALA A 112 12.25 1.80 19.69
C ALA A 112 12.48 2.93 18.67
N SER A 113 13.73 3.33 18.45
CA SER A 113 14.12 4.35 17.47
C SER A 113 13.75 3.97 16.03
N SER A 114 13.86 2.68 15.66
CA SER A 114 13.43 2.22 14.33
C SER A 114 11.91 2.35 14.17
N LEU A 115 11.14 2.01 15.21
CA LEU A 115 9.68 2.10 15.17
C LEU A 115 9.17 3.54 15.16
N GLU A 116 9.85 4.46 15.83
CA GLU A 116 9.54 5.91 15.80
C GLU A 116 9.81 6.54 14.41
N SER A 117 10.71 5.94 13.63
CA SER A 117 11.05 6.40 12.27
C SER A 117 10.05 5.95 11.20
N LEU A 118 9.09 5.09 11.55
CA LEU A 118 8.11 4.54 10.60
C LEU A 118 6.81 5.35 10.61
N HIS A 119 6.47 5.91 9.45
CA HIS A 119 5.19 6.55 9.20
C HIS A 119 4.29 5.64 8.36
N ILE A 120 3.07 5.42 8.82
CA ILE A 120 2.07 4.62 8.11
C ILE A 120 0.93 5.54 7.69
N ARG A 121 0.60 5.55 6.40
CA ARG A 121 -0.55 6.28 5.85
C ARG A 121 -1.54 5.28 5.28
N ALA A 122 -2.75 5.31 5.83
CA ALA A 122 -3.85 4.43 5.45
C ALA A 122 -5.17 5.23 5.41
N TYR A 123 -5.14 6.39 4.78
CA TYR A 123 -6.33 7.23 4.64
C TYR A 123 -7.20 6.76 3.48
N GLY A 124 -8.51 6.96 3.58
CA GLY A 124 -9.37 6.87 2.39
C GLY A 124 -8.98 7.95 1.38
N GLY A 125 -9.20 7.69 0.10
CA GLY A 125 -9.01 8.69 -0.94
C GLY A 125 -10.12 9.75 -0.90
N ASP A 126 -9.79 10.98 -1.24
CA ASP A 126 -10.80 12.04 -1.41
C ASP A 126 -11.67 11.75 -2.63
N GLY A 127 -12.96 12.10 -2.55
CA GLY A 127 -13.85 12.10 -3.70
C GLY A 127 -13.51 13.24 -4.67
N GLY A 128 -13.67 12.98 -5.96
CA GLY A 128 -13.44 13.94 -7.03
C GLY A 128 -14.48 15.06 -7.01
N ARG A 129 -14.08 16.25 -7.47
CA ARG A 129 -15.02 17.36 -7.63
C ARG A 129 -15.92 17.13 -8.85
N GLY A 130 -17.19 17.49 -8.77
CA GLY A 130 -18.07 17.54 -9.93
C GLY A 130 -17.70 18.71 -10.86
N GLY A 131 -18.03 18.57 -12.14
CA GLY A 131 -17.79 19.58 -13.17
C GLY A 131 -18.81 20.72 -13.12
N ASP A 132 -18.34 21.93 -13.41
CA ASP A 132 -19.19 23.13 -13.50
C ASP A 132 -20.19 23.05 -14.65
N ALA A 133 -21.25 23.86 -14.64
CA ALA A 133 -22.15 24.04 -15.79
C ALA A 133 -22.26 25.53 -16.13
N THR A 134 -22.05 25.91 -17.39
CA THR A 134 -22.07 27.32 -17.85
C THR A 134 -23.38 27.72 -18.53
N ALA A 135 -24.21 26.75 -18.92
CA ALA A 135 -25.54 27.00 -19.48
C ALA A 135 -26.59 27.28 -18.38
N SER A 136 -27.51 28.22 -18.62
CA SER A 136 -28.60 28.58 -17.69
C SER A 136 -29.58 27.46 -17.36
N SER A 137 -29.54 26.35 -18.10
CA SER A 137 -30.31 25.12 -17.88
C SER A 137 -29.46 23.91 -17.48
N GLY A 138 -28.13 24.07 -17.37
CA GLY A 138 -27.22 22.99 -17.00
C GLY A 138 -27.18 22.78 -15.49
N THR A 139 -27.22 21.52 -15.03
CA THR A 139 -26.96 21.18 -13.62
C THR A 139 -25.48 20.81 -13.49
N GLY A 140 -24.80 21.37 -12.49
CA GLY A 140 -23.42 20.98 -12.17
C GLY A 140 -23.34 19.50 -11.77
N GLY A 141 -22.20 18.88 -12.04
CA GLY A 141 -21.94 17.49 -11.67
C GLY A 141 -21.87 17.34 -10.14
N LYS A 142 -22.22 16.16 -9.65
CA LYS A 142 -22.05 15.80 -8.25
C LYS A 142 -20.58 15.54 -7.95
N GLY A 143 -20.16 15.81 -6.72
CA GLY A 143 -18.89 15.31 -6.21
C GLY A 143 -18.95 13.80 -5.98
N GLY A 144 -17.78 13.16 -6.05
CA GLY A 144 -17.60 11.77 -5.65
C GLY A 144 -17.57 11.62 -4.13
N ASN A 145 -17.84 10.40 -3.66
CA ASN A 145 -17.71 10.03 -2.27
C ASN A 145 -16.24 9.85 -1.89
N GLY A 146 -15.90 10.09 -0.63
CA GLY A 146 -14.60 9.69 -0.08
C GLY A 146 -14.52 8.19 0.15
N GLY A 147 -13.31 7.65 0.11
CA GLY A 147 -13.03 6.26 0.46
C GLY A 147 -12.94 6.03 1.96
N ASN A 148 -13.07 4.77 2.36
CA ASN A 148 -12.87 4.36 3.75
C ASN A 148 -11.38 4.38 4.13
N GLY A 149 -11.08 4.79 5.36
CA GLY A 149 -9.77 4.63 5.97
C GLY A 149 -9.43 3.16 6.24
N GLY A 150 -8.14 2.86 6.31
CA GLY A 150 -7.62 1.54 6.61
C GLY A 150 -7.76 1.22 8.09
N ILE A 151 -7.95 -0.05 8.39
CA ILE A 151 -7.96 -0.54 9.77
C ILE A 151 -6.52 -0.85 10.16
N LYS A 152 -6.11 -0.34 11.32
CA LYS A 152 -4.81 -0.62 11.96
C LYS A 152 -4.95 -1.74 12.97
#